data_AF-A0A4Y9UMR6-F1
#
_entry.id   AF-A0A4Y9UMR6-F1
#
_cell.length_a   1.000
_cell.length_b   1.000
_cell.length_c   1.000
_cell.angle_alpha   90.00
_cell.angle_beta   90.00
_cell.angle_gamma   90.00
#
_symmetry.space_group_name_H-M   'P 1'
#
loop_
_entity.id
_entity.type
_entity.pdbx_description
1 polymer ?
#
loop_
_entity_poly.entity_id
_entity_poly.type
_entity_poly.pdbx_seq_one_letter_code
_entity_poly.pdbx_strand_id
1 'polypeptide(L)'
;MSASFSEVTKQLLAGQSVAWQKFGDHKAGSIRLEKPEQRRLLEFLLSADTDKVASGDESLFSSLVAVWENKEHDPANVAAAAPTSSDNKSWRLTRVEASGFGGLTIFGGKPFDLYVGGHNWCLEGQNGSGKTSLVSAILWALTGYRIREHEGPVLERGLREDVEGEDGKRIGTWPPLAAYPTKVADLQKSADVSVRLTFASNDNSTVTAFRRIVSAPQGDPTSEEQIDPAIVDALRLAEIGILMPARITKIGFGKSSLTLYEAVKQLTGLDRLSDIADGCAAFGAANRKFMKYAKDNRIDLHENRFHENIDKAKQLANEFDFALPSPLTLEARIDVSLKESARLSPSHWTDNSS
;
A
#
# COMPACT_ATOMS: atom_id res chain seq x y z
N MET A 1 -7.48 3.35 27.84
CA MET A 1 -7.12 4.37 26.83
C MET A 1 -7.53 3.84 25.48
N SER A 2 -8.41 4.53 24.75
CA SER A 2 -8.62 4.25 23.33
C SER A 2 -7.55 4.98 22.54
N ALA A 3 -6.42 4.31 22.29
CA ALA A 3 -5.44 4.82 21.33
C ALA A 3 -6.01 4.63 19.92
N SER A 4 -5.94 5.66 19.08
CA SER A 4 -6.36 5.56 17.68
C SER A 4 -5.40 4.66 16.89
N PHE A 5 -5.88 4.06 15.80
CA PHE A 5 -5.06 3.23 14.90
C PHE A 5 -3.75 3.93 14.48
N SER A 6 -3.84 5.23 14.19
CA SER A 6 -2.71 6.06 13.80
C SER A 6 -1.68 6.24 14.92
N GLU A 7 -2.14 6.49 16.15
CA GLU A 7 -1.25 6.61 17.32
C GLU A 7 -0.54 5.29 17.60
N VAL A 8 -1.27 4.17 17.56
CA VAL A 8 -0.70 2.83 17.74
C VAL A 8 0.35 2.55 16.67
N THR A 9 0.01 2.77 15.40
CA THR A 9 0.93 2.56 14.27
C THR A 9 2.18 3.43 14.38
N LYS A 10 2.01 4.72 14.69
CA LYS A 10 3.14 5.65 14.87
C LYS A 10 4.04 5.23 16.03
N GLN A 11 3.47 4.81 17.15
CA GLN A 11 4.24 4.33 18.29
C GLN A 11 5.05 3.07 17.93
N LEU A 12 4.43 2.10 17.24
CA LEU A 12 5.11 0.88 16.83
C LEU A 12 6.23 1.13 15.81
N LEU A 13 5.98 1.97 14.80
CA LEU A 13 6.99 2.36 13.82
C LEU A 13 8.11 3.21 14.42
N ALA A 14 7.86 3.92 15.52
CA ALA A 14 8.89 4.62 16.30
C ALA A 14 9.64 3.70 17.29
N GLY A 15 9.30 2.40 17.35
CA GLY A 15 9.89 1.44 18.31
C GLY A 15 9.45 1.67 19.76
N GLN A 16 8.35 2.39 19.97
CA GLN A 16 7.73 2.64 21.26
C GLN A 16 6.81 1.48 21.66
N SER A 17 6.54 1.35 22.95
CA SER A 17 5.68 0.29 23.49
C SER A 17 4.23 0.75 23.50
N VAL A 18 3.33 -0.10 22.98
CA VAL A 18 1.87 0.09 23.07
C VAL A 18 1.34 -0.88 24.11
N ALA A 19 0.69 -0.38 25.15
CA ALA A 19 0.12 -1.18 26.23
C ALA A 19 -1.41 -1.08 26.27
N TRP A 20 -2.08 -2.18 26.58
CA TRP A 20 -3.53 -2.23 26.75
C TRP A 20 -3.92 -2.90 28.07
N GLN A 21 -5.03 -2.44 28.63
CA GLN A 21 -5.62 -3.03 29.82
C GLN A 21 -6.49 -4.23 29.45
N LYS A 22 -6.79 -5.08 30.44
CA LYS A 22 -7.67 -6.25 30.26
C LYS A 22 -9.03 -5.78 29.72
N PHE A 23 -9.52 -6.43 28.67
CA PHE A 23 -10.83 -6.15 28.09
C PHE A 23 -11.57 -7.46 27.79
N GLY A 24 -12.70 -7.68 28.48
CA GLY A 24 -13.43 -8.96 28.42
C GLY A 24 -12.53 -10.14 28.79
N ASP A 25 -12.45 -11.13 27.90
CA ASP A 25 -11.62 -12.32 28.03
C ASP A 25 -10.17 -12.12 27.57
N HIS A 26 -9.84 -10.97 26.97
CA HIS A 26 -8.49 -10.66 26.53
C HIS A 26 -7.63 -10.12 27.68
N LYS A 27 -6.48 -10.76 27.90
CA LYS A 27 -5.51 -10.37 28.93
C LYS A 27 -4.89 -9.00 28.60
N ALA A 28 -4.57 -8.24 29.65
CA ALA A 28 -3.73 -7.06 29.53
C ALA A 28 -2.37 -7.44 28.93
N GLY A 29 -1.76 -6.54 28.17
CA GLY A 29 -0.50 -6.81 27.50
C GLY A 29 0.17 -5.56 26.98
N SER A 30 1.36 -5.74 26.43
CA SER A 30 2.09 -4.72 25.71
C SER A 30 2.80 -5.34 24.52
N ILE A 31 3.02 -4.52 23.49
CA ILE A 31 3.78 -4.89 22.30
C ILE A 31 4.76 -3.77 21.94
N ARG A 32 5.97 -4.16 21.53
CA ARG A 32 7.03 -3.26 21.07
C ARG A 32 7.75 -3.91 19.90
N LEU A 33 7.98 -3.14 18.83
CA LEU A 33 8.83 -3.56 17.72
C LEU A 33 10.27 -3.10 18.02
N GLU A 34 11.05 -3.97 18.65
CA GLU A 34 12.40 -3.64 19.11
C GLU A 34 13.40 -3.53 17.95
N LYS A 35 13.26 -4.40 16.96
CA LYS A 35 14.23 -4.51 15.87
C LYS A 35 13.84 -3.67 14.65
N PRO A 36 14.81 -3.07 13.94
CA PRO A 36 14.55 -2.34 12.68
C PRO A 36 13.80 -3.19 11.65
N GLU A 37 14.14 -4.48 11.54
CA GLU A 37 13.48 -5.37 10.56
C GLU A 37 11.97 -5.51 10.83
N GLN A 38 11.56 -5.58 12.09
CA GLN A 38 10.15 -5.69 12.48
C GLN A 38 9.36 -4.44 12.09
N ARG A 39 9.96 -3.26 12.26
CA ARG A 39 9.34 -1.98 11.91
C ARG A 39 9.19 -1.82 10.40
N ARG A 40 10.22 -2.20 9.63
CA ARG A 40 10.17 -2.20 8.17
C ARG A 40 9.08 -3.11 7.63
N LEU A 41 8.93 -4.31 8.19
CA LEU A 41 7.84 -5.21 7.82
C LEU A 41 6.47 -4.60 8.10
N LEU A 42 6.27 -4.00 9.28
CA LEU A 42 5.02 -3.34 9.63
C LEU A 42 4.71 -2.19 8.65
N GLU A 43 5.69 -1.34 8.35
CA GLU A 43 5.54 -0.22 7.39
C GLU A 43 5.11 -0.70 6.00
N PHE A 44 5.74 -1.76 5.50
CA PHE A 44 5.34 -2.37 4.22
C PHE A 44 3.92 -2.93 4.27
N LEU A 45 3.58 -3.70 5.29
CA LEU A 45 2.25 -4.30 5.42
C LEU A 45 1.13 -3.26 5.54
N LEU A 46 1.40 -2.11 6.17
CA LEU A 46 0.45 -1.00 6.28
C LEU A 46 0.18 -0.28 4.95
N SER A 47 1.12 -0.35 4.02
CA SER A 47 1.03 0.26 2.68
C SER A 47 0.59 -0.71 1.58
N ALA A 48 0.64 -2.02 1.85
CA ALA A 48 0.21 -3.06 0.92
C ALA A 48 -1.32 -3.19 0.83
N ASP A 49 -1.80 -3.85 -0.25
CA ASP A 49 -3.23 -4.17 -0.42
C ASP A 49 -3.72 -5.06 0.73
N THR A 50 -4.77 -4.59 1.41
CA THR A 50 -5.26 -5.19 2.65
C THR A 50 -5.82 -6.60 2.45
N ASP A 51 -6.43 -6.90 1.31
CA ASP A 51 -6.98 -8.23 1.02
C ASP A 51 -5.84 -9.22 0.72
N LYS A 52 -4.81 -8.75 0.02
CA LYS A 52 -3.59 -9.54 -0.23
C LYS A 52 -2.83 -9.81 1.06
N VAL A 53 -2.78 -8.83 1.96
CA VAL A 53 -2.18 -8.98 3.29
C VAL A 53 -2.98 -10.01 4.11
N ALA A 54 -4.30 -9.86 4.21
CA ALA A 54 -5.17 -10.77 4.96
C ALA A 54 -5.06 -12.22 4.47
N SER A 55 -4.95 -12.42 3.16
CA SER A 55 -4.85 -13.76 2.54
C SER A 55 -3.42 -14.32 2.48
N GLY A 56 -2.40 -13.53 2.84
CA GLY A 56 -0.99 -13.92 2.73
C GLY A 56 -0.58 -14.24 1.28
N ASP A 57 -0.94 -13.35 0.34
CA ASP A 57 -0.74 -13.55 -1.09
C ASP A 57 0.76 -13.64 -1.48
N GLU A 58 1.09 -14.55 -2.39
CA GLU A 58 2.47 -14.84 -2.81
C GLU A 58 3.15 -13.65 -3.51
N SER A 59 2.38 -12.75 -4.12
CA SER A 59 2.90 -11.53 -4.75
C SER A 59 3.57 -10.57 -3.77
N LEU A 60 3.31 -10.71 -2.46
CA LEU A 60 3.91 -9.89 -1.43
C LEU A 60 5.31 -10.38 -1.00
N PHE A 61 5.68 -11.62 -1.31
CA PHE A 61 6.82 -12.29 -0.65
C PHE A 61 8.16 -11.69 -1.03
N SER A 62 8.38 -11.38 -2.31
CA SER A 62 9.61 -10.74 -2.79
C SER A 62 9.84 -9.39 -2.12
N SER A 63 8.78 -8.60 -1.99
CA SER A 63 8.82 -7.30 -1.30
C SER A 63 9.06 -7.45 0.20
N LEU A 64 8.43 -8.43 0.86
CA LEU A 64 8.68 -8.71 2.28
C LEU A 64 10.16 -9.03 2.55
N VAL A 65 10.78 -9.84 1.68
CA VAL A 65 12.22 -10.17 1.77
C VAL A 65 13.08 -8.93 1.51
N ALA A 66 12.80 -8.18 0.44
CA ALA A 66 13.57 -6.98 0.11
C ALA A 66 13.53 -5.93 1.25
N VAL A 67 12.36 -5.75 1.86
CA VAL A 67 12.16 -4.82 2.97
C VAL A 67 12.81 -5.34 4.25
N TRP A 68 12.80 -6.64 4.51
CA TRP A 68 13.54 -7.26 5.62
C TRP A 68 15.05 -7.01 5.51
N GLU A 69 15.61 -7.20 4.31
CA GLU A 69 17.05 -7.10 4.03
C GLU A 69 17.57 -5.66 3.91
N ASN A 70 16.69 -4.67 3.77
CA ASN A 70 17.08 -3.26 3.67
C ASN A 70 17.65 -2.73 5.00
N LYS A 71 18.95 -2.91 5.21
CA LYS A 71 19.67 -2.46 6.42
C LYS A 71 19.84 -0.94 6.52
N GLU A 72 19.59 -0.20 5.44
CA GLU A 72 19.77 1.25 5.38
C GLU A 72 18.53 2.02 5.85
N HIS A 73 17.37 1.36 5.88
CA HIS A 73 16.12 1.96 6.30
C HIS A 73 15.71 1.51 7.71
N ASP A 74 15.37 2.45 8.58
CA ASP A 74 14.67 2.18 9.83
C ASP A 74 13.55 3.22 9.98
N PRO A 75 12.28 2.79 10.00
CA PRO A 75 11.14 3.70 10.22
C PRO A 75 11.28 4.53 11.50
N ALA A 76 11.97 4.04 12.53
CA ALA A 76 12.21 4.79 13.74
C ALA A 76 13.11 6.02 13.53
N ASN A 77 14.05 5.96 12.58
CA ASN A 77 14.90 7.10 12.23
C ASN A 77 14.10 8.19 11.48
N VAL A 78 13.15 7.77 10.64
CA VAL A 78 12.23 8.69 9.96
C VAL A 78 11.29 9.36 10.97
N ALA A 79 10.78 8.59 11.94
CA ALA A 79 9.94 9.12 13.02
C ALA A 79 10.70 10.10 13.95
N ALA A 80 12.00 9.89 14.15
CA ALA A 80 12.86 10.80 14.92
C ALA A 80 13.28 12.05 14.14
N ALA A 81 13.37 11.96 12.81
CA ALA A 81 13.65 13.08 11.91
C ALA A 81 12.40 13.89 11.54
N ALA A 82 11.19 13.39 11.85
CA ALA A 82 9.96 14.14 11.68
C ALA A 82 10.04 15.42 12.52
N PRO A 83 9.95 16.61 11.90
CA PRO A 83 10.15 17.84 12.64
C PRO A 83 9.12 17.95 13.75
N THR A 84 9.60 18.11 14.99
CA THR A 84 8.81 18.51 16.16
C THR A 84 8.32 19.96 16.08
N SER A 85 8.38 20.59 14.90
CA SER A 85 7.81 21.91 14.69
C SER A 85 6.29 21.80 14.63
N SER A 86 5.68 21.92 15.79
CA SER A 86 4.30 22.38 15.96
C SER A 86 4.15 23.85 15.53
N ASP A 87 4.70 24.21 14.36
CA ASP A 87 4.20 25.38 13.66
C ASP A 87 2.86 24.93 13.09
N ASN A 88 1.77 25.41 13.70
CA ASN A 88 0.40 25.24 13.23
C ASN A 88 0.24 25.91 11.86
N LYS A 89 0.88 25.36 10.82
CA LYS A 89 0.67 25.76 9.45
C LYS A 89 -0.71 25.27 9.05
N SER A 90 -1.65 26.21 8.99
CA SER A 90 -2.97 25.97 8.43
C SER A 90 -2.83 25.86 6.92
N TRP A 91 -3.21 24.70 6.38
CA TRP A 91 -3.23 24.44 4.94
C TRP A 91 -4.63 24.66 4.42
N ARG A 92 -4.74 25.47 3.36
CA ARG A 92 -6.00 25.78 2.72
C ARG A 92 -6.00 25.26 1.30
N LEU A 93 -7.04 24.51 0.92
CA LEU A 93 -7.22 24.08 -0.47
C LEU A 93 -7.36 25.32 -1.36
N THR A 94 -6.49 25.44 -2.36
CA THR A 94 -6.46 26.55 -3.32
C THR A 94 -6.82 26.14 -4.74
N ARG A 95 -6.64 24.87 -5.08
CA ARG A 95 -6.93 24.37 -6.42
C ARG A 95 -7.33 22.89 -6.41
N VAL A 96 -8.28 22.54 -7.25
CA VAL A 96 -8.70 21.17 -7.54
C VAL A 96 -8.57 20.95 -9.05
N GLU A 97 -7.67 20.06 -9.43
CA GLU A 97 -7.51 19.61 -10.82
C GLU A 97 -7.96 18.15 -10.92
N ALA A 98 -8.74 17.80 -11.92
CA ALA A 98 -9.16 16.42 -12.16
C ALA A 98 -9.21 16.07 -13.64
N SER A 99 -8.82 14.85 -13.99
CA SER A 99 -8.91 14.30 -15.33
C SER A 99 -9.56 12.92 -15.29
N GLY A 100 -10.46 12.64 -16.22
CA GLY A 100 -11.12 11.34 -16.34
C GLY A 100 -12.03 10.95 -15.17
N PHE A 101 -12.23 11.81 -14.17
CA PHE A 101 -13.05 11.52 -12.99
C PHE A 101 -14.55 11.59 -13.32
N GLY A 102 -15.28 10.52 -13.00
CA GLY A 102 -16.70 10.37 -13.30
C GLY A 102 -17.58 11.40 -12.58
N GLY A 103 -18.52 11.99 -13.34
CA GLY A 103 -19.44 13.01 -12.83
C GLY A 103 -18.81 14.38 -12.58
N LEU A 104 -17.52 14.56 -12.88
CA LEU A 104 -16.82 15.86 -12.84
C LEU A 104 -16.23 16.22 -14.22
N THR A 105 -15.77 15.22 -14.96
CA THR A 105 -15.24 15.37 -16.33
C THR A 105 -16.02 14.53 -17.33
N ILE A 106 -15.83 14.84 -18.61
CA ILE A 106 -16.36 14.06 -19.73
C ILE A 106 -15.22 13.18 -20.28
N PHE A 107 -15.52 11.95 -20.69
CA PHE A 107 -14.54 11.06 -21.30
C PHE A 107 -13.87 11.70 -22.53
N GLY A 108 -12.53 11.74 -22.54
CA GLY A 108 -11.74 12.41 -23.58
C GLY A 108 -11.89 13.94 -23.63
N GLY A 109 -12.56 14.54 -22.64
CA GLY A 109 -12.76 15.98 -22.52
C GLY A 109 -11.55 16.71 -21.92
N LYS A 110 -11.71 18.02 -21.73
CA LYS A 110 -10.72 18.84 -21.03
C LYS A 110 -10.67 18.46 -19.54
N PRO A 111 -9.49 18.54 -18.90
CA PRO A 111 -9.39 18.43 -17.45
C PRO A 111 -10.26 19.48 -16.76
N PHE A 112 -10.83 19.11 -15.63
CA PHE A 112 -11.47 20.01 -14.68
C PHE A 112 -10.39 20.78 -13.92
N ASP A 113 -10.54 22.09 -13.81
CA ASP A 113 -9.62 22.96 -13.08
C ASP A 113 -10.41 24.04 -12.34
N LEU A 114 -10.41 23.96 -11.01
CA LEU A 114 -11.14 24.85 -10.13
C LEU A 114 -10.18 25.49 -9.13
N TYR A 115 -10.16 26.83 -9.12
CA TYR A 115 -9.50 27.62 -8.09
C TYR A 115 -10.47 27.90 -6.94
N VAL A 116 -10.08 27.56 -5.72
CA VAL A 116 -10.88 27.71 -4.49
C VAL A 116 -10.12 28.63 -3.54
N GLY A 117 -10.44 29.93 -3.49
CA GLY A 117 -9.62 30.92 -2.78
C GLY A 117 -10.25 31.49 -1.50
N GLY A 118 -9.43 31.73 -0.47
CA GLY A 118 -9.52 32.82 0.53
C GLY A 118 -10.74 32.96 1.46
N HIS A 119 -11.93 32.48 1.08
CA HIS A 119 -13.17 32.62 1.84
C HIS A 119 -13.96 31.30 1.91
N ASN A 120 -15.01 31.27 2.73
CA ASN A 120 -15.97 30.17 2.73
C ASN A 120 -16.68 30.15 1.36
N TRP A 121 -16.92 28.97 0.84
CA TRP A 121 -17.52 28.77 -0.48
C TRP A 121 -18.74 27.86 -0.36
N CYS A 122 -19.78 28.19 -1.13
CA CYS A 122 -20.98 27.39 -1.28
C CYS A 122 -21.01 26.88 -2.72
N LEU A 123 -21.29 25.59 -2.89
CA LEU A 123 -21.42 24.96 -4.21
C LEU A 123 -22.89 24.71 -4.50
N GLU A 124 -23.45 25.50 -5.42
CA GLU A 124 -24.86 25.42 -5.82
C GLU A 124 -25.00 24.87 -7.24
N GLY A 125 -26.11 24.20 -7.51
CA GLY A 125 -26.39 23.63 -8.83
C GLY A 125 -27.53 22.62 -8.79
N GLN A 126 -28.07 22.28 -9.96
CA GLN A 126 -29.14 21.31 -10.10
C GLN A 126 -28.69 19.90 -9.69
N ASN A 127 -29.63 19.00 -9.41
CA ASN A 127 -29.30 17.59 -9.17
C ASN A 127 -28.61 17.02 -10.42
N GLY A 128 -27.55 16.23 -10.20
CA GLY A 128 -26.71 15.70 -11.29
C GLY A 128 -25.63 16.66 -11.81
N SER A 129 -25.52 17.89 -11.30
CA SER A 129 -24.50 18.86 -11.78
C SER A 129 -23.06 18.59 -11.34
N GLY A 130 -22.77 17.43 -10.74
CA GLY A 130 -21.41 17.05 -10.30
C GLY A 130 -20.97 17.54 -8.92
N LYS A 131 -21.88 18.09 -8.10
CA LYS A 131 -21.55 18.59 -6.75
C LYS A 131 -20.94 17.50 -5.85
N THR A 132 -21.61 16.36 -5.74
CA THR A 132 -21.14 15.20 -4.98
C THR A 132 -19.86 14.62 -5.59
N SER A 133 -19.71 14.68 -6.91
CA SER A 133 -18.50 14.24 -7.63
C SER A 133 -17.30 15.09 -7.28
N LEU A 134 -17.44 16.41 -7.14
CA LEU A 134 -16.36 17.31 -6.70
C LEU A 134 -15.90 16.96 -5.29
N VAL A 135 -16.83 16.81 -4.35
CA VAL A 135 -16.52 16.41 -2.97
C VAL A 135 -15.85 15.03 -2.94
N SER A 136 -16.34 14.11 -3.77
CA SER A 136 -15.77 12.77 -3.91
C SER A 136 -14.37 12.78 -4.49
N ALA A 137 -14.08 13.64 -5.46
CA ALA A 137 -12.73 13.78 -6.04
C ALA A 137 -11.74 14.29 -5.00
N ILE A 138 -12.13 15.30 -4.20
CA ILE A 138 -11.30 15.82 -3.10
C ILE A 138 -11.04 14.71 -2.08
N LEU A 139 -12.08 14.00 -1.65
CA LEU A 139 -11.96 12.92 -0.67
C LEU A 139 -11.10 11.76 -1.18
N TRP A 140 -11.26 11.37 -2.44
CA TRP A 140 -10.50 10.30 -3.08
C TRP A 140 -9.02 10.66 -3.22
N ALA A 141 -8.69 11.89 -3.61
CA ALA A 141 -7.30 12.34 -3.70
C ALA A 141 -6.59 12.30 -2.34
N LEU A 142 -7.31 12.60 -1.25
CA LEU A 142 -6.78 12.55 0.11
C LEU A 142 -6.71 11.12 0.65
N THR A 143 -7.77 10.34 0.51
CA THR A 143 -7.96 9.10 1.31
C THR A 143 -8.00 7.82 0.49
N GLY A 144 -8.17 7.91 -0.83
CA GLY A 144 -8.47 6.78 -1.71
C GLY A 144 -9.92 6.28 -1.62
N TYR A 145 -10.73 6.81 -0.69
CA TYR A 145 -12.14 6.48 -0.55
C TYR A 145 -13.04 7.42 -1.34
N ARG A 146 -14.12 6.86 -1.89
CA ARG A 146 -15.24 7.59 -2.49
C ARG A 146 -16.51 7.30 -1.71
N ILE A 147 -17.38 8.28 -1.53
CA ILE A 147 -18.70 8.05 -0.93
C ILE A 147 -19.66 7.62 -2.04
N ARG A 148 -20.12 6.37 -1.99
CA ARG A 148 -21.22 5.87 -2.82
C ARG A 148 -22.51 5.93 -2.00
N GLU A 149 -23.58 6.44 -2.58
CA GLU A 149 -24.83 6.74 -1.85
C GLU A 149 -25.47 5.51 -1.20
N HIS A 150 -25.38 4.35 -1.85
CA HIS A 150 -25.91 3.07 -1.38
C HIS A 150 -24.95 2.37 -0.40
N GLU A 151 -23.64 2.36 -0.69
CA GLU A 151 -22.63 1.57 0.03
C GLU A 151 -21.88 2.33 1.14
N GLY A 152 -21.94 3.66 1.17
CA GLY A 152 -21.09 4.48 2.03
C GLY A 152 -19.68 4.65 1.44
N PRO A 153 -18.64 4.85 2.28
CA PRO A 153 -17.27 4.95 1.82
C PRO A 153 -16.74 3.65 1.21
N VAL A 154 -16.30 3.70 -0.05
CA VAL A 154 -15.73 2.58 -0.80
C VAL A 154 -14.31 2.93 -1.21
N LEU A 155 -13.37 2.01 -0.95
CA LEU A 155 -11.99 2.14 -1.40
C LEU A 155 -11.93 1.91 -2.91
N GLU A 156 -11.56 2.94 -3.67
CA GLU A 156 -11.54 2.86 -5.14
C GLU A 156 -10.21 2.29 -5.61
N ARG A 157 -10.23 1.04 -6.09
CA ARG A 157 -9.05 0.31 -6.60
C ARG A 157 -8.92 0.34 -8.12
N GLY A 158 -9.82 1.03 -8.82
CA GLY A 158 -9.83 1.07 -10.29
C GLY A 158 -10.30 -0.20 -10.97
N LEU A 159 -10.90 -1.13 -10.22
CA LEU A 159 -11.45 -2.37 -10.79
C LEU A 159 -12.56 -2.03 -11.77
N ARG A 160 -12.58 -2.74 -12.90
CA ARG A 160 -13.62 -2.57 -13.91
C ARG A 160 -14.83 -3.39 -13.49
N GLU A 161 -15.98 -2.75 -13.44
CA GLU A 161 -17.27 -3.39 -13.15
C GLU A 161 -18.07 -3.54 -14.45
N ASP A 162 -19.08 -4.41 -14.45
CA ASP A 162 -19.92 -4.63 -15.62
C ASP A 162 -20.76 -3.39 -15.93
N VAL A 163 -20.80 -3.03 -17.22
CA VAL A 163 -21.62 -1.92 -17.73
C VAL A 163 -22.80 -2.51 -18.47
N GLU A 164 -24.00 -2.08 -18.08
CA GLU A 164 -25.25 -2.48 -18.70
C GLU A 164 -25.73 -1.40 -19.71
N GLY A 165 -26.30 -1.85 -20.82
CA GLY A 165 -26.97 -1.00 -21.80
C GLY A 165 -28.40 -0.66 -21.38
N GLU A 166 -29.09 0.11 -22.22
CA GLU A 166 -30.50 0.49 -21.97
C GLU A 166 -31.46 -0.70 -21.90
N ASP A 167 -31.10 -1.84 -22.50
CA ASP A 167 -31.86 -3.09 -22.46
C ASP A 167 -31.51 -3.97 -21.24
N GLY A 168 -30.70 -3.47 -20.32
CA GLY A 168 -30.22 -4.19 -19.14
C GLY A 168 -29.21 -5.29 -19.45
N LYS A 169 -28.71 -5.40 -20.70
CA LYS A 169 -27.69 -6.38 -21.03
C LYS A 169 -26.31 -5.80 -20.86
N ARG A 170 -25.37 -6.66 -20.45
CA ARG A 170 -23.95 -6.30 -20.36
C ARG A 170 -23.40 -5.91 -21.73
N ILE A 171 -22.88 -4.69 -21.84
CA ILE A 171 -22.25 -4.12 -23.05
C ILE A 171 -20.73 -3.96 -22.92
N GLY A 172 -20.16 -4.15 -21.73
CA GLY A 172 -18.71 -4.11 -21.51
C GLY A 172 -18.36 -4.03 -20.03
N THR A 173 -17.13 -3.57 -19.74
CA THR A 173 -16.68 -3.28 -18.38
C THR A 173 -16.00 -1.91 -18.30
N TRP A 174 -16.18 -1.21 -17.19
CA TRP A 174 -15.62 0.13 -16.96
C TRP A 174 -15.42 0.38 -15.46
N PRO A 175 -14.36 1.08 -15.04
CA PRO A 175 -14.21 1.45 -13.64
C PRO A 175 -15.22 2.55 -13.25
N PRO A 176 -16.02 2.39 -12.17
CA PRO A 176 -17.04 3.37 -11.80
C PRO A 176 -16.50 4.74 -11.38
N LEU A 177 -15.21 4.80 -11.03
CA LEU A 177 -14.51 6.05 -10.72
C LEU A 177 -14.33 6.92 -11.98
N ALA A 178 -14.27 6.32 -13.17
CA ALA A 178 -13.94 7.03 -14.40
C ALA A 178 -15.17 7.61 -15.11
N ALA A 179 -14.96 8.68 -15.86
CA ALA A 179 -15.95 9.26 -16.77
C ALA A 179 -16.31 8.23 -17.85
N TYR A 180 -17.61 8.00 -18.02
CA TYR A 180 -18.11 7.03 -18.97
C TYR A 180 -17.93 7.50 -20.41
N PRO A 181 -17.45 6.64 -21.32
CA PRO A 181 -17.42 6.96 -22.73
C PRO A 181 -18.83 6.99 -23.32
N THR A 182 -19.01 7.76 -24.39
CA THR A 182 -20.28 7.83 -25.12
C THR A 182 -20.46 6.70 -26.13
N LYS A 183 -19.40 5.97 -26.47
CA LYS A 183 -19.42 4.85 -27.43
C LYS A 183 -19.04 3.56 -26.73
N VAL A 184 -19.81 2.49 -26.99
CA VAL A 184 -19.55 1.15 -26.45
C VAL A 184 -18.14 0.65 -26.81
N ALA A 185 -17.66 0.93 -28.02
CA ALA A 185 -16.32 0.54 -28.45
C ALA A 185 -15.20 1.14 -27.57
N ASP A 186 -15.43 2.31 -26.96
CA ASP A 186 -14.47 2.96 -26.09
C ASP A 186 -14.40 2.32 -24.70
N LEU A 187 -15.32 1.41 -24.35
CA LEU A 187 -15.21 0.57 -23.15
C LEU A 187 -14.00 -0.38 -23.21
N GLN A 188 -13.39 -0.57 -24.38
CA GLN A 188 -12.14 -1.33 -24.54
C GLN A 188 -10.88 -0.46 -24.41
N LYS A 189 -11.01 0.82 -24.03
CA LYS A 189 -9.87 1.70 -23.77
C LYS A 189 -9.45 1.66 -22.31
N SER A 190 -8.19 2.03 -22.06
CA SER A 190 -7.72 2.29 -20.71
C SER A 190 -8.43 3.53 -20.14
N ALA A 191 -8.89 3.42 -18.90
CA ALA A 191 -9.38 4.57 -18.16
C ALA A 191 -8.22 5.15 -17.35
N ASP A 192 -7.97 6.45 -17.50
CA ASP A 192 -6.92 7.17 -16.77
C ASP A 192 -7.58 8.28 -15.96
N VAL A 193 -7.60 8.09 -14.65
CA VAL A 193 -8.24 9.00 -13.71
C VAL A 193 -7.17 9.61 -12.83
N SER A 194 -7.13 10.94 -12.74
CA SER A 194 -6.23 11.63 -11.82
C SER A 194 -6.92 12.81 -11.15
N VAL A 195 -6.52 13.07 -9.92
CA VAL A 195 -6.94 14.26 -9.16
C VAL A 195 -5.70 14.82 -8.46
N ARG A 196 -5.51 16.14 -8.59
CA ARG A 196 -4.50 16.90 -7.85
C ARG A 196 -5.19 17.97 -7.02
N LEU A 197 -4.86 18.00 -5.75
CA LEU A 197 -5.23 19.06 -4.82
C LEU A 197 -3.99 19.87 -4.51
N THR A 198 -4.11 21.18 -4.62
CA THR A 198 -3.07 22.11 -4.18
C THR A 198 -3.57 22.85 -2.97
N PHE A 199 -2.75 22.87 -1.93
CA PHE A 199 -3.00 23.64 -0.72
C PHE A 199 -1.95 24.74 -0.61
N ALA A 200 -2.35 25.88 -0.07
CA ALA A 200 -1.46 26.97 0.30
C ALA A 200 -1.58 27.28 1.79
N SER A 201 -0.46 27.61 2.40
CA SER A 201 -0.39 28.16 3.75
C SER A 201 -0.29 29.68 3.75
N ASN A 202 -0.38 30.29 4.93
CA ASN A 202 -0.34 31.75 5.11
C ASN A 202 1.00 32.40 4.69
N ASP A 203 2.08 31.63 4.61
CA ASP A 203 3.40 32.04 4.13
C ASP A 203 3.60 31.83 2.61
N ASN A 204 2.51 31.57 1.87
CA ASN A 204 2.49 31.23 0.44
C ASN A 204 3.27 29.96 0.07
N SER A 205 3.63 29.11 1.04
CA SER A 205 4.14 27.78 0.71
C SER A 205 3.00 26.92 0.16
N THR A 206 3.32 26.02 -0.77
CA THR A 206 2.33 25.16 -1.43
C THR A 206 2.69 23.70 -1.26
N VAL A 207 1.67 22.88 -1.03
CA VAL A 207 1.78 21.42 -0.86
C VAL A 207 0.68 20.75 -1.66
N THR A 208 0.89 19.49 -2.04
CA THR A 208 -0.04 18.80 -2.94
C THR A 208 -0.43 17.42 -2.44
N ALA A 209 -1.65 17.02 -2.79
CA ALA A 209 -2.10 15.63 -2.74
C ALA A 209 -2.50 15.22 -4.16
N PHE A 210 -1.84 14.19 -4.69
CA PHE A 210 -2.07 13.67 -6.02
C PHE A 210 -2.35 12.17 -5.96
N ARG A 211 -3.41 11.76 -6.66
CA ARG A 211 -3.72 10.36 -6.88
C ARG A 211 -4.08 10.13 -8.34
N ARG A 212 -3.58 9.03 -8.90
CA ARG A 212 -3.92 8.58 -10.25
C ARG A 212 -4.15 7.08 -10.27
N ILE A 213 -5.14 6.65 -11.03
CA ILE A 213 -5.41 5.24 -11.31
C ILE A 213 -5.52 5.06 -12.82
N VAL A 214 -4.80 4.07 -13.35
CA VAL A 214 -4.90 3.63 -14.74
C VAL A 214 -5.47 2.22 -14.76
N SER A 215 -6.69 2.09 -15.28
CA SER A 215 -7.38 0.82 -15.44
C SER A 215 -7.30 0.38 -16.90
N ALA A 216 -6.33 -0.47 -17.22
CA ALA A 216 -6.23 -1.09 -18.54
C ALA A 216 -7.46 -2.00 -18.80
N PRO A 217 -7.81 -2.30 -20.06
CA PRO A 217 -8.91 -3.22 -20.39
C PRO A 217 -8.67 -4.65 -19.87
N GLN A 218 -7.40 -5.02 -19.75
CA GLN A 218 -6.93 -6.31 -19.28
C GLN A 218 -5.80 -6.09 -18.28
N GLY A 219 -5.73 -6.95 -17.25
CA GLY A 219 -4.76 -6.84 -16.16
C GLY A 219 -5.25 -6.00 -14.99
N ASP A 220 -4.43 -5.95 -13.95
CA ASP A 220 -4.73 -5.21 -12.72
C ASP A 220 -4.53 -3.70 -12.92
N PRO A 221 -5.36 -2.85 -12.30
CA PRO A 221 -5.18 -1.41 -12.31
C PRO A 221 -3.85 -1.01 -11.67
N THR A 222 -3.22 0.04 -12.19
CA THR A 222 -2.05 0.66 -11.56
C THR A 222 -2.46 1.94 -10.84
N SER A 223 -1.95 2.13 -9.62
CA SER A 223 -2.22 3.31 -8.81
C SER A 223 -0.93 4.07 -8.50
N GLU A 224 -0.98 5.38 -8.60
CA GLU A 224 0.05 6.31 -8.18
C GLU A 224 -0.51 7.22 -7.09
N GLU A 225 0.26 7.40 -6.01
CA GLU A 225 -0.08 8.24 -4.88
C GLU A 225 1.12 9.10 -4.50
N GLN A 226 0.92 10.41 -4.40
CA GLN A 226 1.92 11.38 -3.97
C GLN A 226 1.23 12.40 -3.06
N ILE A 227 1.39 12.23 -1.75
CA ILE A 227 0.85 13.15 -0.74
C ILE A 227 1.99 13.80 0.01
N ASP A 228 1.98 15.13 0.07
CA ASP A 228 2.97 15.89 0.81
C ASP A 228 2.92 15.55 2.31
N PRO A 229 4.06 15.23 2.96
CA PRO A 229 4.11 14.90 4.39
C PRO A 229 3.44 15.94 5.29
N ALA A 230 3.45 17.22 4.90
CA ALA A 230 2.91 18.31 5.71
C ALA A 230 1.37 18.28 5.84
N ILE A 231 0.66 17.53 5.00
CA ILE A 231 -0.80 17.40 5.02
C ILE A 231 -1.28 15.98 5.39
N VAL A 232 -0.36 15.06 5.69
CA VAL A 232 -0.71 13.69 6.10
C VAL A 232 -1.58 13.69 7.37
N ASP A 233 -1.34 14.61 8.30
CA ASP A 233 -2.20 14.75 9.48
C ASP A 233 -3.61 15.22 9.12
N ALA A 234 -3.78 16.01 8.05
CA ALA A 234 -5.11 16.42 7.57
C ALA A 234 -5.91 15.23 6.98
N LEU A 235 -5.24 14.19 6.47
CA LEU A 235 -5.89 12.94 6.08
C LEU A 235 -6.61 12.29 7.26
N ARG A 236 -6.04 12.37 8.45
CA ARG A 236 -6.62 11.82 9.68
C ARG A 236 -7.90 12.57 10.05
N LEU A 237 -7.92 13.89 9.86
CA LEU A 237 -9.12 14.69 10.08
C LEU A 237 -10.21 14.38 9.05
N ALA A 238 -9.85 14.07 7.80
CA ALA A 238 -10.81 13.60 6.80
C ALA A 238 -11.38 12.22 7.15
N GLU A 239 -10.55 11.29 7.65
CA GLU A 239 -11.01 10.00 8.13
C GLU A 239 -12.01 10.16 9.29
N ILE A 240 -11.64 10.91 10.33
CA ILE A 240 -12.46 11.07 11.55
C ILE A 240 -13.70 11.93 11.30
N GLY A 241 -13.55 13.02 10.54
CA GLY A 241 -14.60 14.03 10.36
C GLY A 241 -15.57 13.71 9.23
N ILE A 242 -15.19 12.88 8.25
CA ILE A 242 -16.00 12.61 7.06
C ILE A 242 -16.27 11.11 6.92
N LEU A 243 -15.22 10.29 6.87
CA LEU A 243 -15.36 8.87 6.56
C LEU A 243 -16.03 8.09 7.70
N MET A 244 -15.63 8.30 8.95
CA MET A 244 -16.24 7.63 10.10
C MET A 244 -17.73 7.98 10.23
N PRO A 245 -18.18 9.25 10.20
CA PRO A 245 -19.61 9.58 10.17
C PRO A 245 -20.36 8.96 9.00
N ALA A 246 -19.77 8.97 7.79
CA ALA A 246 -20.39 8.34 6.63
C ALA A 246 -20.57 6.83 6.83
N ARG A 247 -19.59 6.13 7.44
CA ARG A 247 -19.70 4.71 7.82
C ARG A 247 -20.80 4.47 8.85
N ILE A 248 -20.93 5.32 9.88
CA ILE A 248 -21.95 5.18 10.95
C ILE A 248 -23.35 5.05 10.36
N THR A 249 -23.68 5.87 9.38
CA THR A 249 -25.02 5.86 8.75
C THR A 249 -25.38 4.53 8.07
N LYS A 250 -24.38 3.67 7.82
CA LYS A 250 -24.54 2.37 7.16
C LYS A 250 -24.39 1.18 8.11
N ILE A 251 -24.02 1.40 9.37
CA ILE A 251 -24.01 0.35 10.39
C ILE A 251 -25.45 0.03 10.77
N GLY A 252 -26.00 -1.02 10.16
CA GLY A 252 -27.27 -1.61 10.58
C GLY A 252 -27.10 -2.52 11.81
N PHE A 253 -28.17 -2.73 12.57
CA PHE A 253 -28.24 -3.76 13.61
C PHE A 253 -29.35 -4.77 13.24
N GLY A 254 -29.00 -6.04 13.03
CA GLY A 254 -29.89 -7.09 12.56
C GLY A 254 -29.17 -8.40 12.18
N LYS A 255 -29.95 -9.45 11.84
CA LYS A 255 -29.41 -10.80 11.53
C LYS A 255 -28.54 -10.89 10.26
N SER A 256 -28.56 -9.84 9.44
CA SER A 256 -27.77 -9.67 8.21
C SER A 256 -26.90 -8.41 8.25
N SER A 257 -26.72 -7.80 9.43
CA SER A 257 -25.85 -6.64 9.60
C SER A 257 -24.53 -7.00 10.25
N LEU A 258 -23.52 -6.15 10.04
CA LEU A 258 -22.24 -6.21 10.74
C LEU A 258 -22.49 -6.33 12.25
N THR A 259 -21.74 -7.21 12.90
CA THR A 259 -21.74 -7.30 14.37
C THR A 259 -21.21 -5.98 14.95
N LEU A 260 -21.64 -5.62 16.17
CA LEU A 260 -21.14 -4.41 16.85
C LEU A 260 -19.59 -4.37 16.89
N TYR A 261 -18.96 -5.54 16.96
CA TYR A 261 -17.52 -5.69 16.89
C TYR A 261 -16.93 -5.29 15.53
N GLU A 262 -17.48 -5.80 14.42
CA GLU A 262 -17.05 -5.44 13.06
C GLU A 262 -17.32 -3.97 12.76
N ALA A 263 -18.46 -3.46 13.23
CA ALA A 263 -18.84 -2.07 13.16
C ALA A 263 -17.82 -1.17 13.89
N VAL A 264 -17.41 -1.53 15.11
CA VAL A 264 -16.37 -0.80 15.87
C VAL A 264 -14.99 -0.94 15.22
N LYS A 265 -14.66 -2.11 14.65
CA LYS A 265 -13.40 -2.36 13.92
C LYS A 265 -13.30 -1.45 12.68
N GLN A 266 -14.38 -1.33 11.90
CA GLN A 266 -14.46 -0.43 10.73
C GLN A 266 -14.51 1.05 11.14
N LEU A 267 -15.18 1.37 12.25
CA LEU A 267 -15.28 2.73 12.76
C LEU A 267 -13.91 3.26 13.23
N THR A 268 -13.13 2.40 13.87
CA THR A 268 -11.84 2.79 14.46
C THR A 268 -10.68 2.69 13.47
N GLY A 269 -10.90 2.14 12.27
CA GLY A 269 -9.86 1.83 11.29
C GLY A 269 -8.90 0.74 11.76
N LEU A 270 -9.30 -0.04 12.77
CA LEU A 270 -8.52 -1.17 13.29
C LEU A 270 -8.66 -2.41 12.40
N ASP A 271 -9.47 -2.33 11.36
CA ASP A 271 -9.61 -3.37 10.34
C ASP A 271 -8.27 -3.78 9.75
N ARG A 272 -7.47 -2.80 9.32
CA ARG A 272 -6.14 -3.06 8.78
C ARG A 272 -5.20 -3.79 9.76
N LEU A 273 -5.24 -3.49 11.05
CA LEU A 273 -4.42 -4.22 12.04
C LEU A 273 -4.89 -5.67 12.20
N SER A 274 -6.19 -5.90 12.14
CA SER A 274 -6.73 -7.25 12.16
C SER A 274 -6.37 -8.01 10.89
N ASP A 275 -6.44 -7.37 9.73
CA ASP A 275 -6.11 -8.01 8.45
C ASP A 275 -4.60 -8.33 8.39
N ILE A 276 -3.76 -7.47 8.97
CA ILE A 276 -2.34 -7.77 9.22
C ILE A 276 -2.19 -8.93 10.20
N ALA A 277 -3.00 -9.00 11.26
CA ALA A 277 -2.95 -10.12 12.21
C ALA A 277 -3.37 -11.44 11.56
N ASP A 278 -4.42 -11.43 10.74
CA ASP A 278 -4.91 -12.57 9.96
C ASP A 278 -3.86 -12.99 8.92
N GLY A 279 -3.24 -12.03 8.23
CA GLY A 279 -2.10 -12.25 7.35
C GLY A 279 -0.90 -12.85 8.08
N CYS A 280 -0.52 -12.31 9.24
CA CYS A 280 0.52 -12.87 10.10
C CYS A 280 0.20 -14.30 10.55
N ALA A 281 -1.06 -14.61 10.83
CA ALA A 281 -1.51 -15.96 11.12
C ALA A 281 -1.42 -16.86 9.87
N ALA A 282 -1.76 -16.35 8.68
CA ALA A 282 -1.58 -17.08 7.42
C ALA A 282 -0.10 -17.34 7.11
N PHE A 283 0.77 -16.36 7.33
CA PHE A 283 2.23 -16.50 7.23
C PHE A 283 2.79 -17.49 8.27
N GLY A 284 2.28 -17.45 9.51
CA GLY A 284 2.80 -18.24 10.63
C GLY A 284 2.24 -19.67 10.74
N ALA A 285 0.93 -19.86 10.59
CA ALA A 285 0.24 -21.14 10.78
C ALA A 285 0.08 -21.96 9.47
N ALA A 286 0.27 -21.33 8.32
CA ALA A 286 0.15 -21.95 7.00
C ALA A 286 1.40 -21.74 6.13
N ASN A 287 2.58 -21.84 6.74
CA ASN A 287 3.91 -21.73 6.12
C ASN A 287 4.16 -22.72 4.96
N ARG A 288 3.18 -23.51 4.52
CA ARG A 288 3.25 -24.30 3.28
C ARG A 288 3.45 -23.43 2.06
N LYS A 289 2.75 -22.30 1.90
CA LYS A 289 2.90 -21.46 0.68
C LYS A 289 4.22 -20.70 0.65
N PHE A 290 4.60 -20.08 1.76
CA PHE A 290 5.87 -19.37 1.86
C PHE A 290 7.09 -20.32 1.78
N MET A 291 7.06 -21.46 2.49
CA MET A 291 8.10 -22.49 2.33
C MET A 291 8.07 -23.15 0.95
N LYS A 292 6.89 -23.35 0.34
CA LYS A 292 6.78 -23.84 -1.03
C LYS A 292 7.34 -22.82 -2.02
N TYR A 293 7.11 -21.53 -1.83
CA TYR A 293 7.73 -20.49 -2.64
C TYR A 293 9.26 -20.55 -2.54
N ALA A 294 9.82 -20.71 -1.34
CA ALA A 294 11.26 -20.92 -1.17
C ALA A 294 11.77 -22.18 -1.88
N LYS A 295 11.01 -23.28 -1.79
CA LYS A 295 11.32 -24.56 -2.45
C LYS A 295 11.20 -24.51 -3.98
N ASP A 296 10.17 -23.84 -4.50
CA ASP A 296 9.88 -23.68 -5.92
C ASP A 296 10.90 -22.74 -6.59
N ASN A 297 11.41 -21.75 -5.85
CA ASN A 297 12.56 -20.93 -6.24
C ASN A 297 13.92 -21.61 -6.00
N ARG A 298 13.92 -22.90 -5.64
CA ARG A 298 15.10 -23.78 -5.55
C ARG A 298 16.21 -23.26 -4.63
N ILE A 299 15.87 -22.54 -3.57
CA ILE A 299 16.85 -22.01 -2.60
C ILE A 299 17.70 -23.17 -2.03
N ASP A 300 17.07 -24.29 -1.70
CA ASP A 300 17.74 -25.52 -1.24
C ASP A 300 18.72 -26.11 -2.28
N LEU A 301 18.42 -26.01 -3.58
CA LEU A 301 19.31 -26.49 -4.63
C LEU A 301 20.54 -25.59 -4.75
N HIS A 302 20.36 -24.27 -4.59
CA HIS A 302 21.46 -23.32 -4.61
C HIS A 302 22.36 -23.46 -3.38
N GLU A 303 21.77 -23.71 -2.21
CA GLU A 303 22.49 -24.03 -0.98
C GLU A 303 23.26 -25.35 -1.10
N ASN A 304 22.63 -26.42 -1.60
CA ASN A 304 23.32 -27.71 -1.81
C ASN A 304 24.44 -27.60 -2.84
N ARG A 305 24.21 -26.90 -3.97
CA ARG A 305 25.27 -26.64 -4.96
C ARG A 305 26.41 -25.81 -4.40
N PHE A 306 26.14 -24.84 -3.52
CA PHE A 306 27.17 -24.07 -2.85
C PHE A 306 28.04 -24.99 -1.98
N HIS A 307 27.43 -25.82 -1.14
CA HIS A 307 28.16 -26.75 -0.28
C HIS A 307 28.95 -27.80 -1.09
N GLU A 308 28.36 -28.38 -2.13
CA GLU A 308 29.05 -29.30 -3.04
C GLU A 308 30.26 -28.65 -3.73
N ASN A 309 30.13 -27.41 -4.18
CA ASN A 309 31.22 -26.69 -4.82
C ASN A 309 32.31 -26.27 -3.82
N ILE A 310 31.95 -25.93 -2.59
CA ILE A 310 32.91 -25.68 -1.51
C ILE A 310 33.66 -26.96 -1.14
N ASP A 311 32.99 -28.11 -1.09
CA ASP A 311 33.64 -29.38 -0.78
C ASP A 311 34.58 -29.84 -1.90
N LYS A 312 34.19 -29.66 -3.17
CA LYS A 312 35.09 -29.85 -4.32
C LYS A 312 36.28 -28.89 -4.27
N ALA A 313 36.05 -27.61 -3.93
CA ALA A 313 37.11 -26.63 -3.78
C ALA A 313 38.08 -27.01 -2.64
N LYS A 314 37.59 -27.52 -1.51
CA LYS A 314 38.41 -28.04 -0.40
C LYS A 314 39.23 -29.26 -0.81
N GLN A 315 38.64 -30.18 -1.58
CA GLN A 315 39.35 -31.34 -2.10
C GLN A 315 40.48 -30.94 -3.04
N LEU A 316 40.21 -30.07 -4.01
CA LEU A 316 41.24 -29.55 -4.92
C LEU A 316 42.30 -28.72 -4.19
N ALA A 317 41.90 -27.89 -3.22
CA ALA A 317 42.82 -27.13 -2.39
C ALA A 317 43.78 -28.03 -1.60
N ASN A 318 43.31 -29.16 -1.09
CA ASN A 318 44.15 -30.17 -0.45
C ASN A 318 45.06 -30.90 -1.45
N GLU A 319 44.59 -31.17 -2.67
CA GLU A 319 45.41 -31.80 -3.74
C GLU A 319 46.56 -30.92 -4.21
N PHE A 320 46.37 -29.59 -4.21
CA PHE A 320 47.35 -28.60 -4.67
C PHE A 320 48.06 -27.82 -3.54
N ASP A 321 47.91 -28.25 -2.29
CA ASP A 321 48.50 -27.65 -1.07
C ASP A 321 48.27 -26.13 -0.96
N PHE A 322 47.03 -25.71 -1.25
CA PHE A 322 46.60 -24.31 -1.24
C PHE A 322 45.60 -24.07 -0.10
N ALA A 323 45.78 -23.00 0.67
CA ALA A 323 44.87 -22.65 1.76
C ALA A 323 43.67 -21.84 1.26
N LEU A 324 42.45 -22.34 1.45
CA LEU A 324 41.25 -21.58 1.12
C LEU A 324 41.00 -20.43 2.11
N PRO A 325 40.49 -19.29 1.64
CA PRO A 325 40.14 -18.16 2.50
C PRO A 325 38.99 -18.50 3.44
N SER A 326 39.02 -17.99 4.67
CA SER A 326 38.02 -18.25 5.71
C SER A 326 37.29 -16.95 6.10
N PRO A 327 35.97 -16.95 6.36
CA PRO A 327 35.05 -18.10 6.41
C PRO A 327 34.29 -18.38 5.10
N LEU A 328 34.23 -19.66 4.70
CA LEU A 328 33.44 -20.16 3.56
C LEU A 328 32.01 -20.52 3.99
N THR A 329 31.23 -19.51 4.34
CA THR A 329 29.82 -19.69 4.75
C THR A 329 28.91 -18.81 3.90
N LEU A 330 27.66 -19.23 3.73
CA LEU A 330 26.63 -18.44 3.03
C LEU A 330 26.33 -17.11 3.74
N GLU A 331 26.69 -17.00 5.02
CA GLU A 331 26.47 -15.82 5.86
C GLU A 331 27.60 -14.77 5.74
N ALA A 332 28.73 -15.12 5.12
CA ALA A 332 29.87 -14.23 4.97
C ALA A 332 29.70 -13.32 3.74
N ARG A 333 29.94 -12.00 3.92
CA ARG A 333 30.04 -11.08 2.78
C ARG A 333 31.20 -11.53 1.89
N ILE A 334 30.88 -11.92 0.66
CA ILE A 334 31.86 -12.34 -0.35
C ILE A 334 32.87 -11.21 -0.53
N ASP A 335 34.13 -11.51 -0.21
CA ASP A 335 35.25 -10.58 -0.37
C ASP A 335 35.40 -10.18 -1.85
N VAL A 336 35.66 -8.91 -2.12
CA VAL A 336 35.68 -8.34 -3.48
C VAL A 336 36.72 -9.05 -4.36
N SER A 337 37.79 -9.55 -3.73
CA SER A 337 38.85 -10.35 -4.34
C SER A 337 38.34 -11.65 -4.96
N LEU A 338 37.34 -12.32 -4.35
CA LEU A 338 36.75 -13.56 -4.85
C LEU A 338 35.88 -13.32 -6.10
N LYS A 339 35.19 -12.19 -6.19
CA LYS A 339 34.43 -11.77 -7.39
C LYS A 339 35.35 -11.46 -8.57
N GLU A 340 36.48 -10.81 -8.32
CA GLU A 340 37.48 -10.53 -9.35
C GLU A 340 38.20 -11.82 -9.80
N SER A 341 38.53 -12.71 -8.86
CA SER A 341 39.14 -14.02 -9.15
C SER A 341 38.23 -14.94 -9.98
N ALA A 342 36.93 -14.94 -9.69
CA ALA A 342 35.93 -15.67 -10.48
C ALA A 342 35.73 -15.08 -11.89
N ARG A 343 35.89 -13.75 -12.06
CA ARG A 343 35.87 -13.09 -13.38
C ARG A 343 37.10 -13.39 -14.24
N LEU A 344 38.23 -13.69 -13.61
CA LEU A 344 39.51 -13.95 -14.29
C LEU A 344 39.77 -15.44 -14.55
N SER A 345 38.89 -16.34 -14.08
CA SER A 345 39.02 -17.79 -14.32
C SER A 345 38.60 -18.13 -15.76
N PRO A 346 39.47 -18.72 -16.60
CA PRO A 346 39.14 -19.02 -17.98
C PRO A 346 38.13 -20.16 -18.08
N SER A 347 37.11 -19.97 -18.91
CA SER A 347 36.08 -20.97 -19.25
C SER A 347 36.69 -22.12 -20.07
N HIS A 348 37.42 -23.03 -19.42
CA HIS A 348 37.87 -24.28 -20.01
C HIS A 348 37.20 -25.48 -19.32
N TRP A 349 35.91 -25.64 -19.61
CA TRP A 349 35.23 -26.93 -19.61
C TRP A 349 34.27 -26.93 -20.79
N THR A 350 34.82 -27.00 -22.00
CA THR A 350 34.06 -27.39 -23.19
C THR A 350 34.02 -28.90 -23.25
N ASP A 351 32.80 -29.42 -23.39
CA ASP A 351 32.46 -30.77 -23.83
C ASP A 351 33.48 -31.34 -24.82
N ASN A 352 33.94 -32.57 -24.55
CA ASN A 352 34.41 -33.46 -25.61
C ASN A 352 33.67 -34.78 -25.48
N SER A 353 32.50 -34.82 -26.14
CA SER A 353 31.86 -36.05 -26.60
C SER A 353 32.29 -36.30 -28.05
N SER A 354 33.15 -37.30 -28.24
CA SER A 354 33.30 -38.14 -29.43
C SER A 354 34.17 -39.33 -29.07
#